data_AF-A0A1H6TIR1-F1
#
_entry.id   AF-A0A1H6TIR1-F1
#
_cell.length_a   1.000
_cell.length_b   1.000
_cell.length_c   1.000
_cell.angle_alpha   90.00
_cell.angle_beta   90.00
_cell.angle_gamma   90.00
#
_symmetry.space_group_name_H-M   'P 1'
#
loop_
_entity.id
_entity.type
_entity.pdbx_description
1 polymer ?
#
loop_
_entity_poly.entity_id
_entity_poly.type
_entity_poly.pdbx_seq_one_letter_code
_entity_poly.pdbx_strand_id
1 'polypeptide(L)'
;MLFSRISYSQPCSLLTDTFREADKLRSEKDEFQRFRFSEKQLDQVQLLPGLDKGINNIRTLQKVLDQDFDSYSKNLFWQLDEKLATHRLDEVKKECPETSFKVYEDEIIFYKSKYRAFDPEKDKVVTPN
;
A
#
# COMPACT_ATOMS: atom_id res chain seq x y z
N MET A 1 17.77 -15.58 35.51
CA MET A 1 17.35 -15.98 34.15
C MET A 1 17.29 -14.74 33.30
N LEU A 2 18.35 -14.50 32.51
CA LEU A 2 18.38 -13.41 31.54
C LEU A 2 17.49 -13.83 30.36
N PHE A 3 16.28 -13.28 30.29
CA PHE A 3 15.49 -13.32 29.07
C PHE A 3 16.18 -12.41 28.06
N SER A 4 17.15 -12.96 27.35
CA SER A 4 17.64 -12.40 26.11
C SER A 4 16.46 -12.33 25.15
N ARG A 5 15.73 -11.23 25.20
CA ARG A 5 14.93 -10.75 24.07
C ARG A 5 15.94 -10.42 22.99
N ILE A 6 16.40 -11.44 22.29
CA ILE A 6 16.90 -11.26 20.93
C ILE A 6 15.65 -10.86 20.17
N SER A 7 15.31 -9.57 20.22
CA SER A 7 14.54 -8.96 19.17
C SER A 7 15.38 -9.20 17.93
N TYR A 8 15.05 -10.26 17.19
CA TYR A 8 15.35 -10.34 15.78
C TYR A 8 14.63 -9.14 15.18
N SER A 9 15.24 -7.95 15.28
CA SER A 9 14.83 -6.81 14.47
C SER A 9 15.04 -7.31 13.05
N GLN A 10 13.95 -7.73 12.43
CA GLN A 10 13.94 -8.21 11.06
C GLN A 10 14.62 -7.15 10.17
N PRO A 11 15.18 -7.53 9.01
CA PRO A 11 15.88 -6.60 8.13
C PRO A 11 14.93 -5.64 7.39
N CYS A 12 13.87 -5.17 8.04
CA CYS A 12 12.99 -4.11 7.55
C CYS A 12 13.69 -2.74 7.51
N SER A 13 14.98 -2.63 7.88
CA SER A 13 15.75 -1.39 7.72
C SER A 13 15.75 -0.89 6.29
N LEU A 14 15.88 -1.79 5.30
CA LEU A 14 15.82 -1.42 3.89
C LEU A 14 14.44 -0.89 3.49
N LEU A 15 13.36 -1.53 3.96
CA LEU A 15 12.00 -1.04 3.74
C LEU A 15 11.79 0.31 4.44
N THR A 16 12.22 0.44 5.69
CA THR A 16 12.15 1.66 6.49
C THR A 16 12.86 2.81 5.80
N ASP A 17 14.09 2.61 5.33
CA ASP A 17 14.86 3.61 4.61
C ASP A 17 14.17 3.97 3.29
N THR A 18 13.67 2.99 2.55
CA THR A 18 13.00 3.23 1.28
C THR A 18 11.72 4.05 1.45
N PHE A 19 10.85 3.68 2.40
CA PHE A 19 9.63 4.42 2.69
C PHE A 19 9.92 5.81 3.25
N ARG A 20 10.96 5.96 4.08
CA ARG A 20 11.39 7.27 4.57
C ARG A 20 11.81 8.19 3.43
N GLU A 21 12.56 7.70 2.45
CA GLU A 21 12.93 8.50 1.29
C GLU A 21 11.73 8.80 0.38
N ALA A 22 10.80 7.85 0.22
CA ALA A 22 9.55 8.08 -0.49
C ALA A 22 8.70 9.18 0.16
N ASP A 23 8.58 9.17 1.50
CA ASP A 23 7.86 10.18 2.28
C ASP A 23 8.48 11.58 2.08
N LYS A 24 9.81 11.69 2.09
CA LYS A 24 10.52 12.97 1.85
C LYS A 24 10.24 13.53 0.46
N LEU A 25 10.40 12.71 -0.58
CA LEU A 25 10.17 13.12 -1.97
C LEU A 25 8.74 13.61 -2.20
N ARG A 26 7.78 13.09 -1.44
CA ARG A 26 6.38 13.49 -1.52
C ARG A 26 6.09 14.83 -0.84
N SER A 27 6.76 15.14 0.26
CA SER A 27 6.56 16.39 0.99
C SER A 27 6.94 17.66 0.20
N GLU A 28 7.71 17.51 -0.88
CA GLU A 28 8.17 18.62 -1.73
C GLU A 28 7.21 18.95 -2.88
N LYS A 29 6.19 18.13 -3.13
CA LYS A 29 5.28 18.29 -4.26
C LYS A 29 3.84 18.10 -3.75
N ASP A 30 3.04 19.16 -3.76
CA ASP A 30 1.62 19.21 -3.35
C ASP A 30 0.67 18.31 -4.17
N GLU A 31 1.20 17.35 -4.94
CA GLU A 31 0.45 16.45 -5.80
C GLU A 31 0.39 15.04 -5.23
N PHE A 32 -0.77 14.40 -5.43
CA PHE A 32 -0.95 12.97 -5.19
C PHE A 32 0.09 12.16 -5.98
N GLN A 33 1.06 11.58 -5.27
CA GLN A 33 2.06 10.71 -5.87
C GLN A 33 1.87 9.28 -5.39
N ARG A 34 1.71 8.40 -6.38
CA ARG A 34 1.69 6.96 -6.18
C ARG A 34 3.12 6.48 -5.99
N PHE A 35 3.35 5.77 -4.90
CA PHE A 35 4.60 5.05 -4.68
C PHE A 35 4.39 3.57 -4.99
N ARG A 36 5.31 2.94 -5.71
CA ARG A 36 5.31 1.49 -5.95
C ARG A 36 6.75 1.01 -6.00
N PHE A 37 7.02 -0.13 -5.38
CA PHE A 37 8.18 -0.95 -5.71
C PHE A 37 7.95 -1.62 -7.06
N SER A 38 8.97 -1.63 -7.90
CA SER A 38 9.00 -2.51 -9.06
C SER A 38 9.07 -3.98 -8.62
N GLU A 39 8.50 -4.88 -9.42
CA GLU A 39 8.57 -6.32 -9.15
C GLU A 39 10.02 -6.82 -9.00
N LYS A 40 10.96 -6.27 -9.79
CA LYS A 40 12.39 -6.58 -9.66
C LYS A 40 12.96 -6.18 -8.29
N GLN A 41 12.55 -5.03 -7.75
CA GLN A 41 12.96 -4.61 -6.40
C GLN A 41 12.35 -5.55 -5.35
N LEU A 42 11.08 -5.91 -5.48
CA LEU A 42 10.44 -6.86 -4.55
C LEU A 42 11.12 -8.23 -4.59
N ASP A 43 11.43 -8.76 -5.78
CA ASP A 43 12.14 -10.03 -5.93
C ASP A 43 13.52 -9.99 -5.28
N GLN A 44 14.26 -8.89 -5.44
CA GLN A 44 15.57 -8.71 -4.81
C GLN A 44 15.49 -8.66 -3.28
N VAL A 45 14.49 -7.95 -2.74
CA VAL A 45 14.30 -7.82 -1.29
C VAL A 45 13.74 -9.11 -0.68
N GLN A 46 12.95 -9.88 -1.45
CA GLN A 46 12.43 -11.18 -1.02
C GLN A 46 13.54 -12.19 -0.74
N LEU A 47 14.69 -12.09 -1.43
CA LEU A 47 15.84 -12.98 -1.20
C LEU A 47 16.51 -12.74 0.17
N LEU A 48 16.16 -11.67 0.89
CA LEU A 48 16.66 -11.41 2.23
C LEU A 48 15.90 -12.26 3.25
N PRO A 49 16.61 -12.99 4.13
CA PRO A 49 15.99 -13.91 5.07
C PRO A 49 15.03 -13.19 6.01
N GLY A 50 13.79 -13.68 6.07
CA GLY A 50 12.77 -13.17 6.99
C GLY A 50 11.93 -12.02 6.45
N LEU A 51 12.04 -11.65 5.18
CA LEU A 51 11.18 -10.65 4.52
C LEU A 51 10.16 -11.26 3.55
N ASP A 52 10.16 -12.57 3.36
CA ASP A 52 9.32 -13.25 2.37
C ASP A 52 7.82 -12.92 2.51
N LYS A 53 7.33 -12.92 3.76
CA LYS A 53 5.92 -12.62 4.05
C LYS A 53 5.61 -11.14 3.87
N GLY A 54 6.44 -10.26 4.42
CA GLY A 54 6.29 -8.81 4.29
C GLY A 54 6.26 -8.37 2.82
N ILE A 55 7.15 -8.92 1.98
CA ILE A 55 7.20 -8.61 0.56
C ILE A 55 5.99 -9.13 -0.21
N ASN A 56 5.52 -10.35 0.08
CA ASN A 56 4.28 -10.86 -0.51
C ASN A 56 3.06 -10.01 -0.12
N ASN A 57 3.02 -9.53 1.12
CA ASN A 57 1.97 -8.62 1.58
C ASN A 57 2.08 -7.25 0.89
N ILE A 58 3.28 -6.70 0.72
CA ILE A 58 3.51 -5.46 -0.05
C ILE A 58 3.06 -5.62 -1.50
N ARG A 59 3.44 -6.73 -2.15
CA ARG A 59 3.01 -7.04 -3.53
C ARG A 59 1.49 -7.08 -3.64
N THR A 60 0.83 -7.71 -2.68
CA THR A 60 -0.64 -7.79 -2.64
C THR A 60 -1.26 -6.41 -2.41
N LEU A 61 -0.72 -5.62 -1.47
CA LEU A 61 -1.16 -4.26 -1.21
C LEU A 61 -1.03 -3.38 -2.47
N GLN A 62 0.11 -3.42 -3.16
CA GLN A 62 0.30 -2.66 -4.40
C GLN A 62 -0.74 -3.01 -5.46
N LYS A 63 -1.06 -4.30 -5.63
CA LYS A 63 -2.11 -4.73 -6.57
C LYS A 63 -3.49 -4.17 -6.21
N VAL A 64 -3.84 -4.15 -4.92
CA VAL A 64 -5.10 -3.57 -4.46
C VAL A 64 -5.12 -2.07 -4.71
N LEU A 65 -4.04 -1.35 -4.39
CA LEU A 65 -3.93 0.09 -4.64
C LEU A 65 -3.94 0.42 -6.14
N ASP A 66 -3.42 -0.45 -7.00
CA ASP A 66 -3.51 -0.31 -8.46
C ASP A 66 -4.94 -0.53 -8.96
N GLN A 67 -5.69 -1.47 -8.38
CA GLN A 67 -7.11 -1.66 -8.67
C GLN A 67 -7.94 -0.44 -8.21
N ASP A 68 -7.66 0.09 -7.03
CA ASP A 68 -8.30 1.31 -6.54
C ASP A 68 -8.01 2.50 -7.46
N PHE A 69 -6.76 2.64 -7.92
CA PHE A 69 -6.41 3.66 -8.90
C PHE A 69 -7.16 3.50 -10.22
N ASP A 70 -7.25 2.28 -10.74
CA ASP A 70 -7.99 2.00 -11.98
C ASP A 70 -9.47 2.35 -11.83
N SER A 71 -10.09 2.00 -10.70
CA SER A 71 -11.45 2.40 -10.36
C SER A 71 -11.60 3.92 -10.27
N TYR A 72 -10.66 4.60 -9.59
CA TYR A 72 -10.63 6.05 -9.46
C TYR A 72 -10.52 6.75 -10.82
N SER A 73 -9.58 6.32 -11.67
CA SER A 73 -9.34 6.91 -13.00
C SER A 73 -10.52 6.71 -13.96
N LYS A 74 -11.30 5.63 -13.78
CA LYS A 74 -12.54 5.37 -14.52
C LYS A 74 -13.77 6.03 -13.90
N ASN A 75 -13.61 6.82 -12.82
CA ASN A 75 -14.69 7.41 -12.03
C ASN A 75 -15.67 6.37 -11.42
N LEU A 76 -15.24 5.11 -11.29
CA LEU A 76 -15.98 4.01 -10.69
C LEU A 76 -15.77 4.03 -9.17
N PHE A 77 -16.11 5.14 -8.52
CA PHE A 77 -15.80 5.39 -7.11
C PHE A 77 -16.46 4.39 -6.15
N TRP A 78 -17.54 3.73 -6.56
CA TRP A 78 -18.19 2.67 -5.80
C TRP A 78 -17.40 1.34 -5.79
N GLN A 79 -16.42 1.19 -6.68
CA GLN A 79 -15.52 0.03 -6.77
C GLN A 79 -14.23 0.21 -5.97
N LEU A 80 -14.04 1.33 -5.27
CA LEU A 80 -12.88 1.54 -4.40
C LEU A 80 -12.98 0.59 -3.21
N ASP A 81 -12.01 -0.31 -3.06
CA ASP A 81 -11.99 -1.35 -2.02
C ASP A 81 -11.18 -0.89 -0.80
N GLU A 82 -11.73 0.12 -0.13
CA GLU A 82 -11.10 0.79 1.01
C GLU A 82 -10.70 -0.15 2.15
N LYS A 83 -11.50 -1.20 2.37
CA LYS A 83 -11.35 -2.12 3.49
C LYS A 83 -10.24 -3.13 3.20
N LEU A 84 -10.16 -3.60 1.96
CA LEU A 84 -9.12 -4.54 1.57
C LEU A 84 -7.73 -3.88 1.64
N ALA A 85 -7.57 -2.67 1.10
CA ALA A 85 -6.30 -1.96 1.13
C ALA A 85 -5.82 -1.71 2.58
N THR A 86 -6.74 -1.30 3.47
CA THR A 86 -6.44 -1.09 4.89
C THR A 86 -6.00 -2.37 5.57
N HIS A 87 -6.74 -3.47 5.37
CA HIS A 87 -6.40 -4.76 5.95
C HIS A 87 -5.02 -5.25 5.49
N ARG A 88 -4.71 -5.12 4.19
CA ARG A 88 -3.40 -5.50 3.65
C ARG A 88 -2.27 -4.64 4.21
N LEU A 89 -2.50 -3.35 4.40
CA LEU A 89 -1.52 -2.48 5.04
C LEU A 89 -1.25 -2.91 6.49
N ASP A 90 -2.28 -3.28 7.25
CA ASP A 90 -2.12 -3.76 8.63
C ASP A 90 -1.33 -5.08 8.68
N GLU A 91 -1.49 -5.98 7.70
CA GLU A 91 -0.67 -7.18 7.57
C GLU A 91 0.81 -6.84 7.33
N VAL A 92 1.11 -5.86 6.48
CA VAL A 92 2.50 -5.42 6.23
C VAL A 92 3.10 -4.79 7.50
N LYS A 93 2.35 -3.96 8.22
CA LYS A 93 2.80 -3.31 9.46
C LYS A 93 3.14 -4.31 10.56
N LYS A 94 2.43 -5.44 10.65
CA LYS A 94 2.73 -6.49 11.63
C LYS A 94 4.09 -7.14 11.38
N GLU A 95 4.50 -7.24 10.12
CA GLU A 95 5.79 -7.83 9.72
C GLU A 95 6.95 -6.82 9.86
N CYS A 96 6.68 -5.52 9.72
CA CYS A 96 7.68 -4.44 9.88
C CYS A 96 7.13 -3.28 10.73
N PRO A 97 7.01 -3.45 12.06
CA PRO A 97 6.34 -2.48 12.93
C PRO A 97 7.08 -1.15 13.09
N GLU A 98 8.40 -1.13 12.87
CA GLU A 98 9.23 0.08 12.91
C GLU A 98 9.18 0.92 11.63
N THR A 99 8.62 0.39 10.54
CA THR A 99 8.54 1.08 9.25
C THR A 99 7.34 2.02 9.20
N SER A 100 7.57 3.29 8.86
CA SER A 100 6.50 4.22 8.47
C SER A 100 6.02 3.86 7.07
N PHE A 101 4.73 3.56 6.91
CA PHE A 101 4.10 3.30 5.60
C PHE A 101 3.24 4.47 5.14
N LYS A 102 3.59 5.69 5.54
CA LYS A 102 2.77 6.88 5.38
C LYS A 102 2.37 7.15 3.93
N VAL A 103 3.27 6.96 2.96
CA VAL A 103 2.89 7.04 1.54
C VAL A 103 1.68 6.18 1.16
N TYR A 104 1.58 4.96 1.68
CA TYR A 104 0.45 4.05 1.44
C TYR A 104 -0.76 4.41 2.30
N GLU A 105 -0.57 4.80 3.56
CA GLU A 105 -1.65 5.27 4.43
C GLU A 105 -2.40 6.43 3.78
N ASP A 106 -1.66 7.41 3.29
CA ASP A 106 -2.22 8.61 2.71
C ASP A 106 -2.88 8.32 1.34
N GLU A 107 -2.35 7.38 0.55
CA GLU A 107 -3.01 6.91 -0.67
C GLU A 107 -4.35 6.21 -0.36
N ILE A 108 -4.39 5.35 0.67
CA ILE A 108 -5.63 4.71 1.13
C ILE A 108 -6.62 5.76 1.63
N ILE A 109 -6.17 6.73 2.42
CA ILE A 109 -7.02 7.85 2.90
C ILE A 109 -7.56 8.65 1.71
N PHE A 110 -6.75 8.89 0.70
CA PHE A 110 -7.19 9.55 -0.52
C PHE A 110 -8.32 8.78 -1.19
N TYR A 111 -8.14 7.49 -1.50
CA TYR A 111 -9.21 6.70 -2.13
C TYR A 111 -10.45 6.61 -1.24
N LYS A 112 -10.28 6.46 0.08
CA LYS A 112 -11.39 6.52 1.03
C LYS A 112 -12.21 7.80 0.93
N SER A 113 -11.54 8.93 0.76
CA SER A 113 -12.24 10.22 0.60
C SER A 113 -13.02 10.35 -0.72
N LYS A 114 -12.72 9.50 -1.71
CA LYS A 114 -13.36 9.51 -3.03
C LYS A 114 -14.49 8.51 -3.16
N TYR A 115 -14.53 7.49 -2.32
CA TYR A 115 -15.59 6.50 -2.35
C TYR A 115 -16.96 7.15 -2.22
N ARG A 116 -17.88 6.63 -3.01
CA ARG A 116 -19.32 6.87 -2.85
C ARG A 116 -20.03 5.56 -3.05
N ALA A 117 -21.12 5.36 -2.32
CA ALA A 117 -22.00 4.23 -2.54
C ALA A 117 -22.49 4.23 -4.01
N PHE A 118 -22.69 3.02 -4.54
CA PHE A 118 -23.27 2.82 -5.86
C PHE A 118 -24.61 3.55 -5.96
N ASP A 119 -24.74 4.40 -6.96
CA ASP A 119 -25.93 5.19 -7.26
C ASP A 119 -26.43 4.77 -8.65
N PRO A 120 -27.52 3.98 -8.76
CA PRO A 120 -28.00 3.48 -10.03
C PRO A 120 -28.37 4.56 -11.05
N GLU A 121 -28.55 5.82 -10.66
CA GLU A 121 -28.82 6.92 -11.58
C GLU A 121 -27.54 7.53 -12.15
N LYS A 122 -26.47 7.59 -11.35
CA LYS A 122 -25.17 8.15 -11.73
C LYS A 122 -24.20 7.12 -12.30
N ASP A 123 -24.37 5.86 -11.92
CA ASP A 123 -23.50 4.73 -12.25
C ASP A 123 -24.13 3.81 -13.29
N LYS A 124 -25.15 4.28 -14.04
CA LYS A 124 -25.70 3.54 -15.18
C LYS A 124 -24.55 3.18 -16.10
N VAL A 125 -24.36 1.87 -16.20
CA VAL A 125 -23.42 1.21 -17.09
C VAL A 125 -23.58 1.85 -18.46
N VAL A 126 -22.50 2.49 -18.93
CA VAL A 126 -22.25 2.67 -20.36
C VAL A 126 -22.23 1.26 -20.94
N THR A 127 -23.38 0.74 -21.32
CA THR A 127 -23.48 -0.52 -22.06
C THR A 127 -22.82 -0.27 -23.41
N PRO A 128 -21.71 -0.95 -23.74
CA PRO A 128 -21.18 -0.86 -25.07
C PRO A 128 -22.23 -1.47 -26.02
N ASN A 129 -22.73 -0.65 -26.94
CA ASN A 129 -23.32 -1.10 -28.20
C ASN A 129 -22.30 -0.86 -29.30
#